data_AF-A0A352SK37-F1
#
_entry.id   AF-A0A352SK37-F1
#
_cell.length_a   1.000
_cell.length_b   1.000
_cell.length_c   1.000
_cell.angle_alpha   90.00
_cell.angle_beta   90.00
_cell.angle_gamma   90.00
#
_symmetry.space_group_name_H-M   'P 1'
#
loop_
_entity.id
_entity.type
_entity.pdbx_description
1 polymer ?
#
loop_
_entity_poly.entity_id
_entity_poly.type
_entity_poly.pdbx_seq_one_letter_code
_entity_poly.pdbx_strand_id
1 'polypeptide(L)'
;MDAGRIEPVSTTRWPAEWEPKDALLLTWPENRETWPGERLKRVEAVYVELLRTMASRQRVLCLVSSAVVGEYADRLVRQSIDLGTSLDLE
;
A
#
# COMPACT_ATOMS: atom_id res chain seq x y z
N MET A 1 -15.00 -47.45 -22.08
CA MET A 1 -14.10 -47.08 -20.97
C MET A 1 -13.30 -45.90 -21.47
N ASP A 2 -13.76 -44.70 -21.13
CA ASP A 2 -13.13 -43.45 -21.55
C ASP A 2 -11.96 -43.19 -20.61
N ALA A 3 -10.72 -43.22 -21.13
CA ALA A 3 -9.54 -42.94 -20.34
C ALA A 3 -9.57 -41.45 -19.99
N GLY A 4 -10.03 -41.15 -18.76
CA GLY A 4 -10.19 -39.80 -18.26
C GLY A 4 -8.96 -38.96 -18.57
N ARG A 5 -9.14 -37.94 -19.41
CA ARG A 5 -8.12 -36.95 -19.75
C ARG A 5 -7.59 -36.34 -18.45
N ILE A 6 -6.32 -36.59 -18.12
CA ILE A 6 -5.64 -35.87 -17.05
C ILE A 6 -5.30 -34.49 -17.61
N GLU A 7 -6.05 -33.48 -17.18
CA GLU A 7 -5.73 -32.09 -17.50
C GLU A 7 -4.35 -31.74 -16.90
N PRO A 8 -3.43 -31.10 -17.65
CA PRO A 8 -2.11 -30.79 -17.16
C PRO A 8 -2.20 -29.81 -15.97
N VAL A 9 -1.47 -30.12 -14.89
CA VAL A 9 -1.30 -29.19 -13.77
C VAL A 9 -0.66 -27.91 -14.30
N SER A 10 -1.34 -26.80 -14.07
CA SER A 10 -0.81 -25.47 -14.36
C SER A 10 0.55 -25.27 -13.69
N THR A 11 1.54 -24.85 -14.47
CA THR A 11 2.87 -24.46 -13.94
C THR A 11 2.87 -23.06 -13.33
N THR A 12 1.76 -22.33 -13.41
CA THR A 12 1.61 -21.01 -12.82
C THR A 12 1.48 -21.12 -11.31
N ARG A 13 2.31 -20.38 -10.57
CA ARG A 13 2.24 -20.27 -9.12
C ARG A 13 2.11 -18.82 -8.70
N TRP A 14 1.57 -18.62 -7.52
CA TRP A 14 1.69 -17.34 -6.83
C TRP A 14 3.14 -17.15 -6.41
N PRO A 15 3.80 -16.03 -6.80
CA PRO A 15 5.12 -15.73 -6.30
C PRO A 15 5.06 -15.47 -4.80
N ALA A 16 6.12 -15.84 -4.09
CA ALA A 16 6.29 -15.48 -2.70
C ALA A 16 6.50 -13.97 -2.55
N GLU A 17 6.21 -13.45 -1.37
CA GLU A 17 6.30 -12.00 -1.13
C GLU A 17 7.73 -11.45 -1.24
N TRP A 18 8.77 -12.26 -1.06
CA TRP A 18 10.16 -11.81 -1.16
C TRP A 18 10.73 -11.88 -2.59
N GLU A 19 9.98 -12.41 -3.55
CA GLU A 19 10.41 -12.42 -4.95
C GLU A 19 10.30 -11.01 -5.55
N PRO A 20 11.06 -10.68 -6.61
CA PRO A 20 10.97 -9.39 -7.28
C PRO A 20 9.53 -9.05 -7.69
N LYS A 21 9.13 -7.81 -7.42
CA LYS A 21 7.80 -7.28 -7.76
C LYS A 21 7.94 -6.06 -8.66
N ASP A 22 6.99 -5.86 -9.56
CA ASP A 22 6.96 -4.66 -10.41
C ASP A 22 6.57 -3.40 -9.63
N ALA A 23 5.67 -3.55 -8.66
CA ALA A 23 5.24 -2.46 -7.78
C ALA A 23 4.57 -2.99 -6.50
N LEU A 24 4.54 -2.13 -5.47
CA LEU A 24 3.64 -2.26 -4.32
C LEU A 24 2.39 -1.41 -4.55
N LEU A 25 1.22 -2.01 -4.32
CA LEU A 25 -0.07 -1.33 -4.38
C LEU A 25 -0.59 -1.04 -2.97
N LEU A 26 -0.97 0.20 -2.70
CA LEU A 26 -1.58 0.63 -1.43
C LEU A 26 -2.82 1.48 -1.73
N THR A 27 -3.81 1.45 -0.85
CA THR A 27 -5.00 2.32 -0.91
C THR A 27 -4.91 3.38 0.17
N TRP A 28 -5.09 4.66 -0.17
CA TRP A 28 -5.06 5.75 0.81
C TRP A 28 -6.15 5.58 1.87
N PRO A 29 -5.85 5.80 3.17
CA PRO A 29 -6.83 5.67 4.23
C PRO A 29 -7.73 6.91 4.26
N GLU A 30 -9.01 6.74 3.98
CA GLU A 30 -10.00 7.83 4.04
C GLU A 30 -11.32 7.45 4.76
N ASN A 31 -11.53 6.16 5.04
CA ASN A 31 -12.77 5.69 5.65
C ASN A 31 -12.86 6.11 7.13
N ARG A 32 -13.80 7.00 7.44
CA ARG A 32 -14.05 7.55 8.78
C ARG A 32 -14.71 6.56 9.74
N GLU A 33 -15.41 5.56 9.25
CA GLU A 33 -15.98 4.48 10.08
C GLU A 33 -14.88 3.54 10.55
N THR A 34 -13.91 3.25 9.67
CA THR A 34 -12.71 2.48 10.03
C THR A 34 -11.80 3.28 10.97
N TRP A 35 -11.62 4.58 10.71
CA TRP A 35 -10.71 5.46 11.45
C TRP A 35 -11.46 6.66 12.07
N PRO A 36 -12.19 6.46 13.18
CA PRO A 36 -13.02 7.52 13.75
C PRO A 36 -12.20 8.66 14.38
N GLY A 37 -12.64 9.90 14.14
CA GLY A 37 -12.09 11.12 14.72
C GLY A 37 -10.62 11.35 14.37
N GLU A 38 -9.79 11.65 15.37
CA GLU A 38 -8.36 11.92 15.21
C GLU A 38 -7.53 10.67 14.82
N ARG A 39 -8.13 9.47 14.77
CA ARG A 39 -7.43 8.28 14.26
C ARG A 39 -7.15 8.38 12.76
N LEU A 40 -8.04 9.02 11.99
CA LEU A 40 -7.85 9.17 10.54
C LEU A 40 -6.56 9.95 10.22
N LYS A 41 -6.38 11.12 10.84
CA LYS A 41 -5.16 11.92 10.63
C LYS A 41 -3.88 11.18 11.06
N ARG A 42 -3.96 10.39 12.14
CA ARG A 42 -2.81 9.59 12.61
C ARG A 42 -2.44 8.49 11.62
N VAL A 43 -3.42 7.77 11.07
CA VAL A 43 -3.13 6.74 10.06
C VAL A 43 -2.67 7.37 8.74
N GLU A 44 -3.20 8.52 8.35
CA GLU A 44 -2.71 9.28 7.19
C GLU A 44 -1.22 9.62 7.34
N ALA A 45 -0.79 10.08 8.53
CA ALA A 45 0.62 10.35 8.80
C ALA A 45 1.50 9.09 8.67
N VAL A 46 1.07 7.95 9.22
CA VAL A 46 1.76 6.66 9.06
C VAL A 46 1.84 6.25 7.58
N TYR A 47 0.78 6.47 6.80
CA TYR A 47 0.78 6.17 5.37
C TYR A 47 1.74 7.06 4.60
N VAL A 48 1.90 8.33 4.97
CA VAL A 48 2.93 9.21 4.37
C VAL A 48 4.33 8.63 4.61
N GLU A 49 4.64 8.20 5.83
CA GLU A 49 5.92 7.60 6.18
C GLU A 49 6.16 6.28 5.42
N LEU A 50 5.14 5.42 5.34
CA LEU A 50 5.18 4.18 4.56
C LEU A 50 5.45 4.45 3.08
N LEU A 51 4.70 5.38 2.47
CA LEU A 51 4.84 5.71 1.05
C LEU A 51 6.26 6.23 0.76
N ARG A 52 6.80 7.14 1.56
CA ARG A 52 8.17 7.65 1.41
C ARG A 52 9.21 6.53 1.55
N THR A 53 9.08 5.74 2.61
CA THR A 53 10.04 4.68 2.92
C THR A 53 10.05 3.62 1.83
N MET A 54 8.88 3.21 1.33
CA MET A 54 8.76 2.19 0.29
C MET A 54 9.15 2.72 -1.08
N ALA A 55 8.77 3.97 -1.42
CA ALA A 55 9.11 4.59 -2.70
C ALA A 55 10.62 4.77 -2.90
N SER A 56 11.41 4.83 -1.82
CA SER A 56 12.89 4.84 -1.91
C SER A 56 13.50 3.49 -2.34
N ARG A 57 12.73 2.40 -2.30
CA ARG A 57 13.23 1.02 -2.54
C ARG A 57 12.56 0.33 -3.73
N GLN A 58 11.31 0.66 -4.01
CA GLN A 58 10.53 0.04 -5.08
C GLN A 58 9.48 1.00 -5.61
N ARG A 59 8.93 0.71 -6.79
CA ARG A 59 7.79 1.48 -7.30
C ARG A 59 6.57 1.26 -6.40
N VAL A 60 5.91 2.36 -6.02
CA VAL A 60 4.67 2.32 -5.23
C VAL A 60 3.55 2.98 -6.02
N LEU A 61 2.38 2.34 -6.03
CA LEU A 61 1.15 2.87 -6.58
C LEU A 61 0.17 3.08 -5.42
N CYS A 62 -0.19 4.34 -5.16
CA CYS A 62 -1.19 4.69 -4.16
C CYS A 62 -2.53 4.99 -4.85
N LEU A 63 -3.54 4.17 -4.56
CA LEU A 63 -4.89 4.35 -5.07
C LEU A 63 -5.67 5.29 -4.16
N VAL A 64 -6.43 6.19 -4.78
CA VAL A 64 -7.28 7.19 -4.11
C VAL A 64 -8.68 7.14 -4.70
N SER A 65 -9.71 7.43 -3.90
CA SER A 65 -11.11 7.36 -4.35
C SER A 65 -11.50 8.45 -5.35
N SER A 66 -10.79 9.57 -5.35
CA SER A 66 -11.11 10.74 -6.17
C SER A 66 -9.90 11.65 -6.35
N ALA A 67 -9.98 12.57 -7.32
CA ALA A 67 -8.94 13.56 -7.56
C ALA A 67 -8.70 14.45 -6.32
N VAL A 68 -9.76 14.83 -5.60
CA VAL A 68 -9.67 15.66 -4.39
C VAL A 68 -8.88 14.95 -3.28
N VAL A 69 -9.13 13.65 -3.08
CA VAL A 69 -8.36 12.83 -2.12
C VAL A 69 -6.91 12.68 -2.59
N GLY A 70 -6.69 12.52 -3.89
CA GLY A 70 -5.37 12.50 -4.50
C GLY A 70 -4.56 13.77 -4.22
N GLU A 71 -5.14 14.93 -4.47
CA GLU A 71 -4.50 16.24 -4.19
C GLU A 71 -4.22 16.41 -2.69
N TYR A 72 -5.14 15.98 -1.84
CA TYR A 72 -4.95 16.01 -0.38
C TYR A 72 -3.77 15.12 0.05
N ALA A 73 -3.72 13.87 -0.40
CA ALA A 73 -2.66 12.92 -0.10
C ALA A 73 -1.29 13.40 -0.64
N ASP A 74 -1.24 13.84 -1.90
CA ASP A 74 -0.01 14.37 -2.52
C ASP A 74 0.54 15.57 -1.75
N ARG A 75 -0.34 16.50 -1.31
CA ARG A 75 0.07 17.62 -0.47
C ARG A 75 0.69 17.16 0.85
N LEU A 76 0.10 16.18 1.54
CA LEU A 76 0.66 15.67 2.79
C LEU A 76 2.03 15.01 2.57
N VAL A 77 2.16 14.21 1.52
CA VAL A 77 3.43 13.57 1.17
C VAL A 77 4.51 14.61 0.88
N ARG A 78 4.20 15.67 0.11
CA ARG A 78 5.15 16.76 -0.19
C ARG A 78 5.54 17.61 1.03
N GLN A 79 4.60 17.82 1.95
CA GLN A 79 4.82 18.65 3.14
C GLN A 79 5.61 17.94 4.24
N SER A 80 5.68 16.60 4.21
CA SER A 80 6.46 15.86 5.19
C SER A 80 7.95 16.21 5.06
N ILE A 81 8.48 16.86 6.09
CA ILE A 81 9.92 17.00 6.32
C ILE A 81 10.39 15.65 6.90
N ASP A 82 11.62 15.24 6.60
CA ASP A 82 12.22 14.02 7.15
C ASP A 82 12.33 14.18 8.69
N LEU A 83 11.25 13.85 9.40
CA LEU A 83 11.24 13.77 10.84
C LEU A 83 11.83 12.42 11.18
N GLY A 84 13.13 12.43 11.48
CA GLY A 84 13.86 11.26 11.97
C GLY A 84 13.02 10.50 12.99
N THR A 85 12.78 9.25 12.64
CA THR A 85 12.02 8.21 13.33
C THR A 85 12.18 8.22 14.85
N SER A 86 11.07 8.24 15.58
CA SER A 86 10.89 7.32 16.70
C SER A 86 9.50 6.72 16.59
N LEU A 87 9.44 5.48 16.11
CA LEU A 87 8.25 4.66 16.26
C LEU A 87 8.49 3.88 17.57
N ASP A 88 8.18 4.50 18.70
CA ASP A 88 8.11 3.79 19.98
C ASP A 88 6.91 2.84 19.88
N LEU A 89 7.21 1.59 19.55
CA LEU A 89 6.27 0.48 19.60
C LEU A 89 6.33 -0.11 21.01
N GLU A 90 5.39 0.30 21.87
CA GLU A 90 5.00 -0.48 23.05
C GLU A 90 4.03 -1.60 22.67
#